data_AF-A0A8J2JBF7-F1
#
_entry.id   AF-A0A8J2JBF7-F1
#
_cell.length_a   1.000
_cell.length_b   1.000
_cell.length_c   1.000
_cell.angle_alpha   90.00
_cell.angle_beta   90.00
_cell.angle_gamma   90.00
#
_symmetry.space_group_name_H-M   'P 1'
#
loop_
_entity.id
_entity.type
_entity.pdbx_description
1 polymer ?
#
loop_
_entity_poly.entity_id
_entity_poly.type
_entity_poly.pdbx_seq_one_letter_code
_entity_poly.pdbx_strand_id
1 'polypeptide(L)'
;DIELWLSEVEGALSSEDYGKDLTSVQNLQKKHALLESDIGSHQERIDLVRNSAREFLDHGHFDKDSIKRKADVVEARYSALMGPMEARKKKLG
;
A
#
# COMPACT_ATOMS: atom_id res chain seq x y z
N ASP A 1 7.82 -9.06 2.22
CA ASP A 1 6.54 -9.58 2.73
C ASP A 1 5.53 -8.46 2.59
N ILE A 2 4.34 -8.71 2.03
CA ILE A 2 3.40 -7.64 1.68
C ILE A 2 2.80 -6.97 2.93
N GLU A 3 2.61 -7.74 4.00
CA GLU A 3 2.10 -7.25 5.28
C GLU A 3 3.10 -6.32 5.98
N LEU A 4 4.39 -6.65 5.90
CA LEU A 4 5.46 -5.81 6.43
C LEU A 4 5.52 -4.48 5.66
N TRP A 5 5.51 -4.57 4.33
CA TRP A 5 5.52 -3.40 3.46
C TRP A 5 4.33 -2.48 3.72
N LEU A 6 3.10 -3.01 3.81
CA LEU A 6 1.91 -2.23 4.17
C LEU A 6 2.10 -1.48 5.49
N SER A 7 2.68 -2.15 6.49
CA SER A 7 2.90 -1.55 7.81
C SER A 7 3.94 -0.42 7.77
N GLU A 8 4.99 -0.56 6.96
CA GLU A 8 6.00 0.48 6.73
C GLU A 8 5.38 1.70 6.03
N VAL A 9 4.57 1.48 5.00
CA VAL A 9 3.90 2.55 4.25
C VAL A 9 2.86 3.27 5.12
N GLU A 10 2.05 2.54 5.88
CA GLU A 10 1.10 3.12 6.85
C GLU A 10 1.84 4.01 7.87
N GLY A 11 2.97 3.53 8.41
CA GLY A 11 3.82 4.32 9.29
C GLY A 11 4.37 5.58 8.61
N ALA A 12 4.88 5.46 7.38
CA ALA A 12 5.39 6.59 6.61
C ALA A 12 4.32 7.63 6.29
N LEU A 13 3.07 7.21 6.05
CA LEU A 13 1.91 8.06 5.78
C LEU A 13 1.33 8.72 7.04
N SER A 14 1.47 8.07 8.20
CA SER A 14 1.06 8.63 9.49
C SER A 14 1.93 9.81 9.95
N SER A 15 3.15 9.94 9.40
CA SER A 15 4.06 11.04 9.72
C SER A 15 3.63 12.36 9.06
N GLU A 16 3.23 13.32 9.91
CA GLU A 16 2.87 14.70 9.52
C GLU A 16 4.05 15.68 9.53
N ASP A 17 5.30 15.20 9.48
CA ASP A 17 6.46 16.09 9.40
C ASP A 17 6.61 16.65 7.97
N TYR A 18 6.10 17.86 7.77
CA TYR A 18 6.14 18.58 6.49
C TYR A 18 7.39 19.46 6.32
N GLY A 19 8.33 19.40 7.27
CA GLY A 19 9.53 20.21 7.23
C GLY A 19 9.24 21.73 7.37
N LYS A 20 10.30 22.51 7.56
CA LYS A 20 10.22 23.96 7.85
C LYS A 20 10.99 24.83 6.87
N ASP A 21 11.66 24.21 5.89
CA ASP A 21 12.48 24.88 4.90
C ASP A 21 12.33 24.23 3.51
N LEU A 22 12.69 24.96 2.46
CA LEU A 22 12.55 24.52 1.06
C LEU A 22 13.22 23.17 0.78
N THR A 23 14.38 22.92 1.42
CA THR A 23 15.13 21.67 1.28
C THR A 23 14.37 20.48 1.87
N SER A 24 13.74 20.66 3.03
CA SER A 24 12.92 19.63 3.66
C SER A 24 11.68 19.28 2.83
N VAL A 25 11.01 20.28 2.24
CA VAL A 25 9.86 20.06 1.33
C VAL A 25 10.28 19.32 0.06
N GLN A 26 11.40 19.70 -0.57
CA GLN A 26 11.92 18.99 -1.76
C GLN A 26 12.28 17.53 -1.47
N ASN A 27 12.86 17.25 -0.30
CA ASN A 27 13.14 15.89 0.12
C ASN A 27 11.87 15.07 0.37
N LEU A 28 10.83 15.69 0.94
CA LEU A 28 9.52 15.06 1.14
C LEU A 28 8.81 14.78 -0.19
N GLN A 29 8.88 15.69 -1.16
CA GLN A 29 8.37 15.47 -2.51
C GLN A 29 9.06 14.29 -3.19
N LYS A 30 10.40 14.20 -3.12
CA LYS A 30 11.15 13.05 -3.66
C LYS A 30 10.75 11.73 -2.99
N LYS A 31 10.66 11.72 -1.66
CA LYS A 31 10.19 10.54 -0.90
C LYS A 31 8.77 10.14 -1.30
N HIS A 32 7.89 11.10 -1.52
CA HIS A 32 6.52 10.85 -1.94
C HIS A 32 6.45 10.26 -3.35
N ALA A 33 7.22 10.79 -4.31
CA ALA A 33 7.30 10.23 -5.66
C ALA A 33 7.84 8.79 -5.68
N LEU A 34 8.84 8.49 -4.84
CA LEU A 34 9.32 7.11 -4.67
C LEU A 34 8.22 6.22 -4.09
N LEU A 35 7.46 6.71 -3.11
CA LEU A 35 6.35 5.99 -2.51
C LEU A 35 5.22 5.72 -3.51
N GLU A 36 4.87 6.69 -4.38
CA GLU A 36 3.89 6.49 -5.46
C GLU A 36 4.33 5.37 -6.41
N SER A 37 5.61 5.37 -6.82
CA SER A 37 6.16 4.32 -7.68
C SER A 37 6.16 2.95 -7.01
N ASP A 38 6.51 2.90 -5.72
CA ASP A 38 6.57 1.66 -4.95
C ASP A 38 5.16 1.06 -4.75
N ILE A 39 4.17 1.90 -4.42
CA ILE A 39 2.75 1.51 -4.35
C ILE A 39 2.25 0.97 -5.69
N GLY A 40 2.61 1.61 -6.81
CA GLY A 40 2.27 1.14 -8.15
C GLY A 40 2.83 -0.25 -8.44
N SER A 41 4.10 -0.49 -8.08
CA SER A 41 4.73 -1.81 -8.27
C SER A 41 4.10 -2.93 -7.43
N HIS A 42 3.57 -2.58 -6.26
CA HIS A 42 2.92 -3.54 -5.37
C HIS A 42 1.47 -3.88 -5.78
N GLN A 43 0.81 -3.04 -6.59
CA GLN A 43 -0.52 -3.34 -7.13
C GLN A 43 -0.54 -4.68 -7.87
N GLU A 44 0.42 -4.89 -8.77
CA GLU A 44 0.53 -6.14 -9.54
C GLU A 44 0.65 -7.36 -8.63
N ARG A 45 1.41 -7.22 -7.54
CA ARG A 45 1.61 -8.30 -6.57
C ARG A 45 0.33 -8.60 -5.77
N ILE A 46 -0.46 -7.59 -5.43
CA ILE A 46 -1.77 -7.77 -4.78
C ILE A 46 -2.74 -8.46 -5.73
N ASP A 47 -2.79 -8.04 -6.99
CA ASP A 47 -3.63 -8.67 -8.01
C ASP A 47 -3.27 -10.15 -8.20
N LEU A 48 -1.98 -10.50 -8.20
CA LEU A 48 -1.51 -11.89 -8.23
C LEU A 48 -1.99 -12.69 -7.01
N VAL A 49 -1.85 -12.14 -5.80
CA VAL A 49 -2.33 -12.80 -4.56
C VAL A 49 -3.84 -13.03 -4.61
N ARG A 50 -4.61 -12.06 -5.10
CA ARG A 50 -6.07 -12.17 -5.25
C ARG A 50 -6.44 -13.25 -6.26
N ASN A 51 -5.74 -13.31 -7.40
CA ASN A 51 -5.98 -14.32 -8.42
C ASN A 51 -5.68 -15.73 -7.89
N SER A 52 -4.55 -15.93 -7.21
CA SER A 52 -4.24 -17.22 -6.57
C SER A 52 -5.26 -17.59 -5.49
N ALA A 53 -5.75 -16.63 -4.69
CA ALA A 53 -6.81 -16.89 -3.72
C ALA A 53 -8.11 -17.37 -4.38
N ARG A 54 -8.46 -16.82 -5.55
CA ARG A 54 -9.60 -17.27 -6.36
C ARG A 54 -9.41 -18.68 -6.89
N GLU A 55 -8.23 -19.00 -7.40
CA GLU A 55 -7.93 -20.37 -7.86
C GLU A 55 -8.06 -21.40 -6.73
N PHE A 56 -7.60 -21.10 -5.51
CA PHE A 56 -7.75 -22.01 -4.37
C PHE A 56 -9.22 -22.19 -3.95
N LEU A 57 -10.05 -21.16 -4.10
CA LEU A 57 -11.50 -21.26 -3.87
C LEU A 57 -12.16 -22.20 -4.87
N ASP A 58 -11.82 -22.04 -6.16
CA ASP A 58 -12.41 -22.82 -7.26
C ASP A 58 -12.01 -24.30 -7.19
N HIS A 59 -10.79 -24.61 -6.75
CA HIS A 59 -10.31 -25.99 -6.58
C HIS A 59 -10.75 -26.64 -5.25
N GLY A 60 -11.55 -25.94 -4.43
CA GLY A 60 -12.10 -26.50 -3.20
C GLY A 60 -11.05 -26.77 -2.11
N HIS A 61 -9.95 -26.02 -2.09
CA HIS A 61 -8.88 -26.19 -1.11
C HIS A 61 -9.42 -26.05 0.33
N PHE A 62 -8.95 -26.90 1.26
CA PHE A 62 -9.48 -26.95 2.64
C PHE A 62 -9.33 -25.61 3.39
N ASP A 63 -8.28 -24.84 3.08
CA ASP A 63 -7.98 -23.54 3.69
C ASP A 63 -8.44 -22.32 2.88
N LYS A 64 -9.25 -22.51 1.83
CA LYS A 64 -9.64 -21.45 0.88
C LYS A 64 -10.24 -20.20 1.55
N ASP A 65 -11.03 -20.37 2.62
CA ASP A 65 -11.63 -19.24 3.34
C ASP A 65 -10.59 -18.40 4.09
N SER A 66 -9.56 -19.06 4.63
CA SER A 66 -8.45 -18.39 5.31
C SER A 66 -7.62 -17.59 4.31
N ILE A 67 -7.32 -18.20 3.15
CA ILE A 67 -6.56 -17.55 2.07
C ILE A 67 -7.34 -16.36 1.52
N LYS A 68 -8.64 -16.51 1.26
CA LYS A 68 -9.50 -15.41 0.82
C LYS A 68 -9.50 -14.26 1.82
N ARG A 69 -9.70 -14.54 3.12
CA ARG A 69 -9.68 -13.50 4.16
C ARG A 69 -8.36 -12.73 4.18
N LYS A 70 -7.22 -13.42 4.05
CA LYS A 70 -5.91 -12.75 3.99
C LYS A 70 -5.77 -11.86 2.76
N ALA A 71 -6.18 -12.34 1.59
CA ALA A 71 -6.16 -11.55 0.36
C ALA A 71 -7.06 -10.30 0.47
N ASP A 72 -8.28 -10.46 1.00
CA ASP A 72 -9.22 -9.34 1.22
C ASP A 72 -8.62 -8.29 2.18
N VAL A 73 -7.94 -8.73 3.26
CA VAL A 73 -7.29 -7.82 4.22
C VAL A 73 -6.17 -7.02 3.57
N VAL A 74 -5.31 -7.67 2.78
CA VAL A 74 -4.22 -7.00 2.05
C VAL A 74 -4.77 -5.97 1.06
N GLU A 75 -5.81 -6.33 0.30
CA GLU A 75 -6.45 -5.43 -0.69
C GLU A 75 -7.11 -4.22 0.00
N ALA A 76 -7.77 -4.44 1.14
CA ALA A 76 -8.38 -3.37 1.93
C ALA A 76 -7.33 -2.39 2.49
N ARG A 77 -6.25 -2.90 3.09
CA ARG A 77 -5.15 -2.08 3.61
C ARG A 77 -4.50 -1.25 2.50
N TYR A 78 -4.21 -1.89 1.36
CA TYR A 78 -3.63 -1.19 0.21
C TYR A 78 -4.54 -0.07 -0.31
N SER A 79 -5.83 -0.34 -0.47
CA SER A 79 -6.81 0.66 -0.94
C SER A 79 -6.90 1.85 0.03
N ALA A 80 -6.77 1.59 1.33
CA ALA A 80 -6.77 2.63 2.36
C ALA A 80 -5.57 3.58 2.28
N LEU A 81 -4.47 3.20 1.60
CA LEU A 81 -3.29 4.06 1.42
C LEU A 81 -3.53 5.23 0.46
N MET A 82 -4.47 5.07 -0.48
CA MET A 82 -4.71 6.07 -1.54
C MET A 82 -5.21 7.41 -0.98
N GLY A 83 -6.08 7.37 0.04
CA GLY A 83 -6.60 8.58 0.67
C GLY A 83 -5.50 9.44 1.31
N PRO A 84 -4.69 8.90 2.24
CA PRO A 84 -3.55 9.60 2.83
C PRO A 84 -2.49 10.01 1.79
N MET A 85 -2.25 9.22 0.75
CA MET A 85 -1.34 9.58 -0.34
C MET A 85 -1.78 10.86 -1.05
N GLU A 86 -3.04 10.93 -1.47
CA GLU A 86 -3.60 12.12 -2.13
C GLU A 86 -3.62 13.34 -1.20
N ALA A 87 -3.92 13.13 0.09
CA ALA A 87 -3.85 14.21 1.08
C ALA A 87 -2.41 14.74 1.25
N ARG A 88 -1.41 13.86 1.29
CA ARG A 88 0.00 14.23 1.39
C ARG A 88 0.49 14.94 0.14
N LYS A 89 0.08 14.48 -1.05
CA LYS A 89 0.39 15.12 -2.33
C LYS A 89 -0.08 16.57 -2.38
N LYS A 90 -1.31 16.85 -1.96
CA LYS A 90 -1.87 18.20 -1.87
C LYS A 90 -1.17 19.11 -0.87
N LYS A 91 -0.58 18.56 0.19
CA LYS A 91 0.19 19.33 1.19
C LYS A 91 1.63 19.62 0.73
N LEU A 92 2.18 18.78 -0.15
CA LEU A 92 3.55 18.90 -0.66
C LEU A 92 3.65 19.63 -2.01
N GLY A 93 2.56 19.80 -2.75
CA GLY A 93 2.47 20.57 -4.00
C GLY A 93 2.00 21.99 -3.77
#